data_AF-A0A3R6RPA7-F1
#
_entry.id   AF-A0A3R6RPA7-F1
#
_cell.length_a   1.000
_cell.length_b   1.000
_cell.length_c   1.000
_cell.angle_alpha   90.00
_cell.angle_beta   90.00
_cell.angle_gamma   90.00
#
_symmetry.space_group_name_H-M   'P 1'
#
loop_
_entity.id
_entity.type
_entity.pdbx_description
1 polymer ?
#
loop_
_entity_poly.entity_id
_entity_poly.type
_entity_poly.pdbx_seq_one_letter_code
_entity_poly.pdbx_strand_id
1 'polypeptide(L)'
;MQAHSMLLESFYAFHLTISDKMVGRAMTDLERRFAVFEGPVLEDGQAILTGRAPVSSLDGYQTEVTVYTSGLGQLVCTLDGYGPCHNEEEVIEAAGYDPDADLANPSGSVFCSHGAGFVVNWDEVKDYMHLESCLGSSNGRRRMTGLRLYRPSATMMSPPEVRRM
;
A
#
# COMPACT_ATOMS: atom_id res chain seq x y z
N MET A 1 -1.69 -2.00 21.74
CA MET A 1 -1.94 -0.80 20.93
C MET A 1 -3.44 -0.59 20.72
N GLN A 2 -3.92 0.63 20.43
CA GLN A 2 -5.36 0.93 20.24
C GLN A 2 -5.86 0.82 18.79
N ALA A 3 -4.97 0.65 17.81
CA ALA A 3 -5.32 0.53 16.39
C ALA A 3 -4.84 -0.81 15.82
N HIS A 4 -5.54 -1.29 14.80
CA HIS A 4 -5.12 -2.44 14.00
C HIS A 4 -4.20 -1.96 12.88
N SER A 5 -2.98 -2.48 12.83
CA SER A 5 -2.02 -2.22 11.75
C SER A 5 -2.24 -3.24 10.63
N MET A 6 -2.01 -2.85 9.38
CA MET A 6 -2.05 -3.76 8.23
C MET A 6 -0.69 -3.71 7.53
N LEU A 7 -0.06 -4.86 7.38
CA LEU A 7 1.15 -5.00 6.61
C LEU A 7 0.82 -4.88 5.12
N LEU A 8 1.62 -4.08 4.43
CA LEU A 8 1.52 -3.87 3.00
C LEU A 8 2.74 -4.45 2.30
N GLU A 9 2.53 -4.96 1.09
CA GLU A 9 3.61 -5.35 0.19
C GLU A 9 3.44 -4.72 -1.18
N SER A 10 4.51 -4.71 -1.97
CA SER A 10 4.50 -4.16 -3.32
C SER A 10 3.79 -5.10 -4.29
N PHE A 11 3.02 -4.52 -5.21
CA PHE A 11 2.33 -5.24 -6.27
C PHE A 11 2.89 -4.87 -7.65
N TYR A 12 2.89 -5.83 -8.57
CA TYR A 12 3.00 -5.57 -9.99
C TYR A 12 1.62 -5.55 -10.64
N ALA A 13 1.40 -4.60 -11.54
CA ALA A 13 0.45 -4.77 -12.64
C ALA A 13 1.14 -5.60 -13.73
N PHE A 14 0.50 -6.68 -14.15
CA PHE A 14 1.05 -7.61 -15.13
C PHE A 14 0.21 -7.69 -16.40
N HIS A 15 0.89 -8.02 -17.49
CA HIS A 15 0.30 -8.39 -18.77
C HIS A 15 0.98 -9.67 -19.26
N LEU A 16 0.23 -10.77 -19.33
CA LEU A 16 0.71 -12.07 -19.77
C LEU A 16 0.07 -12.42 -21.11
N THR A 17 0.89 -12.58 -22.14
CA THR A 17 0.47 -13.04 -23.47
C THR A 17 1.02 -14.44 -23.71
N ILE A 18 0.14 -15.39 -24.03
CA ILE A 18 0.47 -16.80 -24.26
C ILE A 18 -0.46 -17.42 -25.31
N SER A 19 -0.14 -18.61 -25.84
CA SER A 19 -1.11 -19.36 -26.66
C SER A 19 -2.37 -19.69 -25.86
N ASP A 20 -3.53 -19.58 -26.50
CA ASP A 20 -4.84 -19.96 -25.94
C ASP A 20 -4.88 -21.40 -25.39
N LYS A 21 -4.11 -22.33 -25.98
CA LYS A 21 -3.96 -23.72 -25.51
C LYS A 21 -3.34 -23.84 -24.12
N MET A 22 -2.63 -22.81 -23.65
CA MET A 22 -1.94 -22.79 -22.36
C MET A 22 -2.66 -21.94 -21.30
N VAL A 23 -3.80 -21.32 -21.64
CA VAL A 23 -4.47 -20.33 -20.77
C VAL A 23 -4.88 -20.91 -19.41
N GLY A 24 -5.40 -22.14 -19.38
CA GLY A 24 -5.84 -22.78 -18.13
C GLY A 24 -4.70 -23.01 -17.15
N ARG A 25 -3.51 -23.36 -17.66
CA ARG A 25 -2.30 -23.48 -16.83
C ARG A 25 -1.90 -22.12 -16.27
N ALA A 26 -1.82 -21.09 -17.12
CA ALA A 26 -1.43 -19.76 -16.68
C ALA A 26 -2.37 -19.16 -15.63
N MET A 27 -3.68 -19.36 -15.78
CA MET A 27 -4.66 -18.95 -14.77
C MET A 27 -4.42 -19.67 -13.44
N THR A 28 -4.20 -20.99 -13.48
CA THR A 28 -3.91 -21.79 -12.27
C THR A 28 -2.63 -21.31 -11.58
N ASP A 29 -1.57 -21.03 -12.34
CA ASP A 29 -0.30 -20.55 -11.81
C ASP A 29 -0.44 -19.14 -11.20
N LEU A 30 -1.18 -18.25 -11.85
CA LEU A 30 -1.46 -16.90 -11.35
C LEU A 30 -2.32 -16.92 -10.07
N GLU A 31 -3.36 -17.75 -10.00
CA GLU A 31 -4.17 -17.95 -8.78
C GLU A 31 -3.31 -18.46 -7.62
N ARG A 32 -2.43 -19.43 -7.86
CA ARG A 32 -1.47 -19.94 -6.86
C ARG A 32 -0.46 -18.89 -6.40
N ARG A 33 -0.23 -17.86 -7.21
CA ARG A 33 0.65 -16.73 -6.93
C ARG A 33 -0.11 -15.50 -6.42
N PHE A 34 -1.32 -15.71 -5.89
CA PHE A 34 -2.15 -14.67 -5.27
C PHE A 34 -2.46 -13.49 -6.21
N ALA A 35 -2.44 -13.75 -7.52
CA ALA A 35 -2.81 -12.75 -8.50
C ALA A 35 -4.32 -12.49 -8.47
N VAL A 36 -4.69 -11.23 -8.64
CA VAL A 36 -6.06 -10.79 -8.90
C VAL A 36 -6.12 -10.30 -10.33
N PHE A 37 -6.92 -10.94 -11.17
CA PHE A 37 -6.94 -10.68 -12.60
C PHE A 37 -8.34 -10.85 -13.20
N GLU A 38 -8.54 -10.23 -14.35
CA GLU A 38 -9.77 -10.39 -15.13
C GLU A 38 -9.73 -11.65 -16.00
N GLY A 39 -10.87 -12.09 -16.51
CA GLY A 39 -10.92 -13.23 -17.43
C GLY A 39 -10.03 -13.01 -18.67
N PRO A 40 -9.49 -14.08 -19.28
CA PRO A 40 -8.60 -13.97 -20.42
C PRO A 40 -9.32 -13.39 -21.64
N VAL A 41 -8.65 -12.47 -22.33
CA VAL A 41 -9.07 -12.01 -23.66
C VAL A 41 -8.42 -12.93 -24.70
N LEU A 42 -9.22 -13.52 -25.57
CA LEU A 42 -8.76 -14.46 -26.61
C LEU A 42 -8.80 -13.80 -27.99
N GLU A 43 -7.63 -13.64 -28.62
CA GLU A 43 -7.49 -13.01 -29.94
C GLU A 43 -6.36 -13.70 -30.73
N ASP A 44 -6.59 -13.97 -32.02
CA ASP A 44 -5.58 -14.51 -32.96
C ASP A 44 -4.81 -15.77 -32.46
N GLY A 45 -5.50 -16.67 -31.73
CA GLY A 45 -4.89 -17.88 -31.15
C GLY A 45 -3.99 -17.64 -29.94
N GLN A 46 -4.02 -16.42 -29.39
CA GLN A 46 -3.40 -16.03 -28.13
C GLN A 46 -4.47 -15.77 -27.06
N ALA A 47 -4.04 -15.87 -25.81
CA ALA A 47 -4.75 -15.44 -24.63
C ALA A 47 -3.93 -14.35 -23.93
N ILE A 48 -4.62 -13.30 -23.52
CA ILE A 48 -4.08 -12.17 -22.78
C ILE A 48 -4.71 -12.18 -21.39
N LEU A 49 -3.87 -12.23 -20.35
CA LEU A 49 -4.26 -12.12 -18.95
C LEU A 49 -3.67 -10.85 -18.37
N THR A 50 -4.53 -9.99 -17.82
CA THR A 50 -4.15 -8.74 -17.17
C THR A 50 -4.66 -8.69 -15.75
N GLY A 51 -3.81 -8.24 -14.85
CA GLY A 51 -4.16 -8.14 -13.45
C GLY A 51 -3.03 -7.60 -12.60
N ARG A 52 -3.11 -7.87 -11.31
CA ARG A 52 -2.12 -7.48 -10.32
C ARG A 52 -1.73 -8.67 -9.47
N ALA A 53 -0.49 -8.75 -9.03
CA ALA A 53 -0.04 -9.77 -8.11
C ALA A 53 1.08 -9.23 -7.20
N PRO A 54 1.29 -9.82 -6.02
CA PRO A 54 2.42 -9.47 -5.19
C PRO A 54 3.74 -9.65 -5.93
N VAL A 55 4.67 -8.70 -5.75
CA VAL A 55 6.02 -8.77 -6.36
C VAL A 55 6.73 -10.04 -5.91
N SER A 56 6.62 -10.35 -4.63
CA SER A 56 7.17 -11.55 -3.99
C SER A 56 6.67 -12.85 -4.65
N SER A 57 5.38 -12.91 -4.98
CA SER A 57 4.74 -14.10 -5.53
C SER A 57 4.99 -14.30 -7.03
N LEU A 58 5.39 -13.26 -7.78
CA LEU A 58 5.74 -13.37 -9.21
C LEU A 58 7.22 -13.67 -9.47
N ASP A 59 8.04 -13.78 -8.43
CA ASP A 59 9.45 -14.11 -8.60
C ASP A 59 9.62 -15.45 -9.34
N GLY A 60 10.57 -15.47 -10.27
CA GLY A 60 10.85 -16.61 -11.16
C GLY A 60 9.75 -16.96 -12.18
N TYR A 61 8.55 -16.35 -12.13
CA TYR A 61 7.42 -16.81 -12.95
C TYR A 61 7.66 -16.61 -14.46
N GLN A 62 8.35 -15.55 -14.87
CA GLN A 62 8.74 -15.35 -16.29
C GLN A 62 9.54 -16.56 -16.82
N THR A 63 10.42 -17.14 -16.02
CA THR A 63 11.20 -18.33 -16.41
C THR A 63 10.30 -19.54 -16.61
N GLU A 64 9.35 -19.76 -15.70
CA GLU A 64 8.36 -20.85 -15.83
C GLU A 64 7.49 -20.69 -17.09
N VAL A 65 6.99 -19.48 -17.33
CA VAL A 65 6.24 -19.11 -18.54
C VAL A 65 7.05 -19.46 -19.77
N THR A 66 8.30 -19.00 -19.85
CA THR A 66 9.19 -19.30 -20.98
C THR A 66 9.36 -20.80 -21.18
N VAL A 67 9.52 -21.58 -20.12
CA VAL A 67 9.69 -23.05 -20.22
C VAL A 67 8.44 -23.73 -20.77
N TYR A 68 7.25 -23.46 -20.22
CA TYR A 68 6.06 -24.20 -20.64
C TYR A 68 5.45 -23.72 -21.96
N THR A 69 5.81 -22.51 -22.39
CA THR A 69 5.40 -21.96 -23.69
C THR A 69 6.44 -22.16 -24.78
N SER A 70 7.55 -22.86 -24.50
CA SER A 70 8.67 -23.00 -25.42
C SER A 70 9.19 -21.65 -25.95
N GLY A 71 9.20 -20.64 -25.09
CA GLY A 71 9.66 -19.27 -25.38
C GLY A 71 8.65 -18.36 -26.06
N LEU A 72 7.41 -18.82 -26.31
CA LEU A 72 6.38 -18.02 -26.98
C LEU A 72 5.55 -17.15 -26.02
N GLY A 73 5.64 -17.41 -24.71
CA GLY A 73 4.93 -16.65 -23.68
C GLY A 73 5.73 -15.44 -23.20
N GLN A 74 5.04 -14.34 -22.99
CA GLN A 74 5.61 -13.07 -22.56
C GLN A 74 4.86 -12.54 -21.34
N LEU A 75 5.58 -12.34 -20.22
CA LEU A 75 5.07 -11.67 -19.03
C LEU A 75 5.74 -10.30 -18.92
N VAL A 76 4.93 -9.25 -18.87
CA VAL A 76 5.37 -7.88 -18.61
C VAL A 76 4.84 -7.45 -17.25
N CYS A 77 5.73 -6.93 -16.40
CA CYS A 77 5.38 -6.45 -15.06
C CYS A 77 5.80 -4.99 -14.89
N THR A 78 4.93 -4.20 -14.26
CA THR A 78 5.20 -2.81 -13.89
C THR A 78 4.77 -2.58 -12.45
N LEU A 79 5.53 -1.80 -11.68
CA LEU A 79 5.18 -1.51 -10.28
C LEU A 79 3.83 -0.80 -10.19
N ASP A 80 2.92 -1.32 -9.37
CA ASP A 80 1.54 -0.83 -9.20
C ASP A 80 1.22 -0.50 -7.73
N GLY A 81 2.22 0.06 -7.03
CA GLY A 81 2.08 0.50 -5.66
C GLY A 81 2.05 -0.64 -4.65
N TYR A 82 1.29 -0.44 -3.58
CA TYR A 82 1.22 -1.35 -2.43
C TYR A 82 -0.21 -1.84 -2.19
N GLY A 83 -0.33 -3.07 -1.71
CA GLY A 83 -1.60 -3.69 -1.31
C GLY A 83 -1.43 -4.51 -0.03
N PRO A 84 -2.53 -5.03 0.55
CA PRO A 84 -2.46 -5.90 1.71
C PRO A 84 -1.52 -7.08 1.48
N CYS A 85 -0.69 -7.39 2.46
CA CYS A 85 0.24 -8.50 2.38
C CYS A 85 -0.53 -9.83 2.32
N HIS A 86 -0.21 -10.66 1.33
CA HIS A 86 -0.87 -11.94 1.09
C HIS A 86 -0.55 -12.98 2.18
N ASN A 87 0.62 -12.89 2.82
CA ASN A 87 1.10 -13.78 3.88
C ASN A 87 1.55 -13.00 5.13
N GLU A 88 0.72 -12.05 5.58
CA GLU A 88 1.03 -11.14 6.68
C GLU A 88 1.56 -11.83 7.95
N GLU A 89 0.89 -12.91 8.40
CA GLU A 89 1.28 -13.63 9.62
C GLU A 89 2.70 -14.19 9.55
N GLU A 90 3.06 -14.82 8.43
CA GLU A 90 4.40 -15.40 8.21
C GLU A 90 5.49 -14.33 8.20
N VAL A 91 5.22 -13.19 7.55
CA VAL A 91 6.18 -12.08 7.45
C VAL A 91 6.36 -11.40 8.80
N ILE A 92 5.29 -11.19 9.56
CA ILE A 92 5.36 -10.61 10.91
C ILE A 92 6.14 -11.52 11.86
N GLU A 93 5.85 -12.82 11.84
CA GLU A 93 6.57 -13.79 12.69
C GLU A 93 8.06 -13.84 12.34
N ALA A 94 8.39 -13.89 11.05
CA ALA A 94 9.78 -13.91 10.58
C ALA A 94 10.53 -12.60 10.88
N ALA A 95 9.86 -11.46 10.81
CA ALA A 95 10.44 -10.16 11.15
C ALA A 95 10.73 -10.04 12.65
N GLY A 96 9.91 -10.68 13.50
CA GLY A 96 10.10 -10.71 14.94
C GLY A 96 10.15 -9.32 15.59
N TYR A 97 9.46 -8.34 15.00
CA TYR A 97 9.51 -6.96 15.46
C TYR A 97 8.77 -6.80 16.79
N ASP A 98 9.51 -6.35 17.81
CA ASP A 98 8.97 -5.98 19.12
C ASP A 98 8.87 -4.45 19.24
N PRO A 99 7.65 -3.87 19.19
CA PRO A 99 7.47 -2.43 19.25
C PRO A 99 7.84 -1.82 20.60
N ASP A 100 7.84 -2.60 21.69
CA ASP A 100 8.18 -2.09 23.02
C ASP A 100 9.71 -2.06 23.24
N ALA A 101 10.46 -2.81 22.43
CA ALA A 101 11.92 -2.77 22.39
C ALA A 101 12.48 -1.68 21.44
N ASP A 102 11.65 -1.10 20.54
CA ASP A 102 12.09 -0.07 19.59
C ASP A 102 12.16 1.31 20.25
N LEU A 103 13.36 1.70 20.69
CA LEU A 103 13.63 3.01 21.27
C LEU A 103 13.64 4.16 20.24
N ALA A 104 13.81 3.86 18.95
CA ALA A 104 13.76 4.86 17.89
C ALA A 104 12.32 5.21 17.51
N ASN A 105 11.41 4.25 17.64
CA ASN A 105 9.97 4.41 17.38
C ASN A 105 9.14 3.93 18.58
N PRO A 106 9.26 4.58 19.74
CA PRO A 106 8.62 4.12 20.97
C PRO A 106 7.10 4.06 20.82
N SER A 107 6.51 2.97 21.30
CA SER A 107 5.06 2.74 21.27
C SER A 107 4.27 3.67 22.22
N GLY A 108 4.94 4.22 23.23
CA GLY A 108 4.39 5.12 24.24
C GLY A 108 4.39 6.61 23.85
N SER A 109 3.90 7.46 24.77
CA SER A 109 3.88 8.91 24.62
C SER A 109 4.81 9.58 25.62
N VAL A 110 5.30 10.78 25.31
CA VAL A 110 6.10 11.59 26.24
C VAL A 110 5.24 12.75 26.76
N PHE A 111 5.06 12.79 28.08
CA PHE A 111 4.38 13.88 28.79
C PHE A 111 5.40 14.76 29.50
N CYS A 112 5.02 16.00 29.83
CA CYS A 112 5.88 16.95 30.55
C CYS A 112 5.25 17.33 31.88
N SER A 113 6.02 17.28 32.97
CA SER A 113 5.62 17.73 34.30
C SER A 113 6.81 18.38 35.01
N HIS A 114 6.59 19.50 35.70
CA HIS A 114 7.64 20.23 36.44
C HIS A 114 8.91 20.55 35.61
N GLY A 115 8.76 20.76 34.30
CA GLY A 115 9.88 21.06 33.40
C GLY A 115 10.69 19.84 32.92
N ALA A 116 10.29 18.62 33.27
CA ALA A 116 10.91 17.38 32.82
C ALA A 116 9.91 16.51 32.03
N GLY A 117 10.42 15.81 31.01
CA GLY A 117 9.66 14.83 30.23
C GLY A 117 9.70 13.44 30.88
N PHE A 118 8.60 12.70 30.82
CA PHE A 118 8.52 11.30 31.23
C PHE A 118 7.70 10.49 30.22
N VAL A 119 8.01 9.21 30.10
CA VAL A 119 7.31 8.28 29.19
C VAL A 119 6.07 7.73 29.88
N VAL A 120 4.97 7.68 29.14
CA VAL A 120 3.70 7.07 29.53
C VAL A 120 3.39 5.97 28.51
N ASN A 121 3.11 4.77 29.00
CA ASN A 121 2.75 3.65 28.13
C ASN A 121 1.45 3.94 27.37
N TRP A 122 1.33 3.42 26.15
CA TRP A 122 0.24 3.77 25.23
C TRP A 122 -1.17 3.52 25.81
N ASP A 123 -1.30 2.52 26.68
CA ASP A 123 -2.54 2.11 27.33
C ASP A 123 -2.93 3.04 28.49
N GLU A 124 -1.95 3.65 29.14
CA GLU A 124 -2.14 4.60 30.26
C GLU A 124 -2.34 6.05 29.79
N VAL A 125 -2.02 6.37 28.53
CA VAL A 125 -2.06 7.75 27.98
C VAL A 125 -3.36 8.47 28.34
N LYS A 126 -4.50 7.78 28.25
CA LYS A 126 -5.82 8.38 28.48
C LYS A 126 -6.02 8.93 29.90
N ASP A 127 -5.37 8.32 30.89
CA ASP A 127 -5.47 8.75 32.29
C ASP A 127 -4.57 9.95 32.59
N TYR A 128 -3.52 10.15 31.79
CA TYR A 128 -2.61 11.29 31.89
C TYR A 128 -3.04 12.50 31.04
N MET A 129 -3.96 12.33 30.09
CA MET A 129 -4.44 13.45 29.26
C MET A 129 -5.19 14.47 30.11
N HIS A 130 -4.78 15.74 30.01
CA HIS A 130 -5.46 16.84 30.72
C HIS A 130 -6.71 17.37 30.01
N LEU A 131 -6.93 16.97 28.75
CA LEU A 131 -8.04 17.45 27.93
C LEU A 131 -8.72 16.27 27.24
N GLU A 132 -10.04 16.37 27.10
CA GLU A 132 -10.81 15.44 26.28
C GLU A 132 -10.51 15.60 24.79
N SER A 133 -10.75 14.55 24.02
CA SER A 133 -10.66 14.59 22.56
C SER A 133 -11.58 15.66 21.98
N CYS A 134 -11.01 16.64 21.27
CA CYS A 134 -11.76 17.63 20.51
C CYS A 134 -12.41 17.06 19.23
N LEU A 135 -11.97 15.87 18.82
CA LEU A 135 -12.65 15.03 17.83
C LEU A 135 -13.74 14.25 18.59
N GLY A 136 -14.94 14.82 18.66
CA GLY A 136 -16.06 14.22 19.41
C GLY A 136 -16.44 12.82 18.92
N SER A 137 -17.25 12.11 19.70
CA SER A 137 -17.75 10.73 19.47
C SER A 137 -18.70 10.57 18.28
N SER A 138 -18.47 11.26 17.16
CA SER A 138 -19.24 11.07 15.95
C SER A 138 -18.70 9.86 15.19
N ASN A 139 -19.47 8.78 15.23
CA ASN A 139 -19.41 7.72 14.21
C ASN A 139 -19.49 8.36 12.81
N GLY A 140 -18.35 8.62 12.17
CA GLY A 140 -18.20 8.91 10.73
C GLY A 140 -19.02 10.05 10.09
N ARG A 141 -19.71 10.92 10.83
CA ARG A 141 -20.48 12.04 10.25
C ARG A 141 -20.33 13.33 11.05
N ARG A 142 -19.23 14.04 10.84
CA ARG A 142 -19.21 15.49 10.99
C ARG A 142 -18.93 16.11 9.62
N ARG A 143 -19.93 16.79 9.04
CA ARG A 143 -19.71 17.71 7.92
C ARG A 143 -18.66 18.73 8.37
N MET A 144 -17.55 18.81 7.65
CA MET A 144 -16.59 19.91 7.76
C MET A 144 -17.27 21.23 7.34
N THR A 145 -18.03 21.85 8.22
CA THR A 145 -18.42 23.25 8.11
C THR A 145 -17.50 24.05 9.02
N GLY A 146 -16.35 24.50 8.50
CA GLY A 146 -15.49 25.40 9.27
C GLY A 146 -14.04 25.51 8.86
N LEU A 147 -13.50 24.63 7.99
CA LEU A 147 -12.17 24.88 7.44
C LEU A 147 -12.30 25.92 6.33
N ARG A 148 -12.07 27.19 6.68
CA ARG A 148 -11.85 28.25 5.70
C ARG A 148 -10.51 27.94 5.02
N LEU A 149 -10.56 27.04 4.03
CA LEU A 149 -9.44 26.78 3.14
C LEU A 149 -8.98 28.13 2.59
N TYR A 150 -7.74 28.49 2.91
CA TYR A 150 -7.08 29.63 2.30
C TYR A 150 -7.06 29.40 0.78
N ARG A 151 -7.94 30.11 0.06
CA ARG A 151 -7.89 30.22 -1.40
C ARG A 151 -7.06 31.47 -1.69
N PRO A 152 -5.84 31.35 -2.22
CA PRO A 152 -5.16 32.52 -2.77
C PRO A 152 -6.01 33.07 -3.92
N SER A 153 -6.28 34.37 -3.90
CA SER A 153 -7.03 35.05 -4.97
C SER A 153 -6.21 35.02 -6.25
N ALA A 154 -6.85 34.73 -7.39
CA ALA A 154 -6.23 34.62 -8.71
C ALA A 154 -5.63 35.93 -9.27
N THR A 155 -5.57 36.99 -8.46
CA THR A 155 -4.98 38.29 -8.83
C THR A 155 -3.46 38.35 -8.61
N MET A 156 -2.82 37.30 -8.06
CA MET A 156 -1.35 37.24 -7.84
C MET A 156 -0.59 36.36 -8.86
N MET A 157 -1.18 36.11 -10.03
CA MET A 157 -0.44 35.58 -11.19
C MET A 157 -0.36 36.65 -12.27
N SER A 158 0.48 37.65 -12.05
CA SER A 158 1.00 38.50 -13.14
C SER A 158 2.53 38.43 -13.05
N PRO A 159 3.24 37.96 -14.08
CA PRO A 159 4.70 38.02 -14.09
C PRO A 159 5.15 39.48 -14.06
N PRO A 160 6.22 39.85 -13.32
CA PRO A 160 6.78 41.18 -13.44
C PRO A 160 7.33 41.39 -14.86
N GLU A 161 6.93 42.49 -15.50
CA GLU A 161 7.49 42.91 -16.78
C GLU A 161 9.01 43.07 -16.65
N VAL A 162 9.74 42.33 -17.49
CA VAL A 162 11.17 42.50 -17.70
C VAL A 162 11.38 43.85 -18.38
N ARG A 163 11.74 44.86 -17.59
CA ARG A 163 12.15 46.16 -18.12
C ARG A 163 13.48 45.98 -18.84
N ARG A 164 13.42 45.94 -20.18
CA ARG A 164 14.62 46.04 -21.03
C ARG A 164 15.28 47.40 -20.77
N MET A 165 16.54 47.36 -20.37
CA MET A 165 17.59 48.31 -20.74
C MET A 165 18.83 47.50 -21.09
#